data_AF-A0A0R3SS36-F1
#
_entry.id   AF-A0A0R3SS36-F1
#
_cell.length_a   1.000
_cell.length_b   1.000
_cell.length_c   1.000
_cell.angle_alpha   90.00
_cell.angle_beta   90.00
_cell.angle_gamma   90.00
#
_symmetry.space_group_name_H-M   'P 1'
#
loop_
_entity.id
_entity.type
_entity.pdbx_description
1 polymer ?
#
loop_
_entity_poly.entity_id
_entity_poly.type
_entity_poly.pdbx_seq_one_letter_code
_entity_poly.pdbx_strand_id
1 'polypeptide(L)'
;MILAMKAVSASTLRAQGQASNDPTFTSMSFLRHYMSWCGYAFSPGSVIFGPWFSFDQYLQANKLTGPSFSSLFRDLLQSAVSCFIACACIIYSTYLSSIIQASYFLSFRWINAYVQSQSFRFSHYFVGFFSQAMHQAIGFAAVTNPKS
;
A
#
# COMPACT_ATOMS: atom_id res chain seq x y z
N MET A 1 10.20 -10.75 -4.97
CA MET A 1 11.19 -9.66 -4.82
C MET A 1 10.93 -8.80 -3.58
N ILE A 2 9.72 -8.29 -3.37
CA ILE A 2 9.36 -7.45 -2.20
C ILE A 2 9.63 -8.17 -0.87
N LEU A 3 9.29 -9.45 -0.73
CA LEU A 3 9.59 -10.24 0.47
C LEU A 3 11.09 -10.36 0.77
N ALA A 4 11.94 -10.46 -0.26
CA ALA A 4 13.39 -10.50 -0.07
C ALA A 4 13.91 -9.15 0.42
N MET A 5 13.43 -8.04 -0.15
CA MET A 5 13.78 -6.68 0.30
C MET A 5 13.29 -6.42 1.74
N LYS A 6 12.13 -6.96 2.11
CA LYS A 6 11.61 -6.94 3.49
C LYS A 6 12.47 -7.75 4.46
N ALA A 7 12.91 -8.94 4.05
CA ALA A 7 13.81 -9.78 4.84
C ALA A 7 15.17 -9.10 5.08
N VAL A 8 15.73 -8.46 4.04
CA VAL A 8 16.97 -7.68 4.16
C VAL A 8 16.78 -6.51 5.11
N SER A 9 15.70 -5.73 4.99
CA SER A 9 15.41 -4.61 5.90
C SER A 9 15.29 -5.03 7.38
N ALA A 10 14.68 -6.19 7.64
CA ALA A 10 14.57 -6.72 8.99
C ALA A 10 15.95 -7.15 9.55
N SER A 11 16.81 -7.70 8.69
CA SER A 11 18.16 -8.11 9.09
C SER A 11 19.10 -6.92 9.34
N THR A 12 18.99 -5.85 8.56
CA THR A 12 19.80 -4.62 8.74
C THR A 12 19.45 -3.91 10.03
N LEU A 13 18.16 -3.87 10.41
CA LEU A 13 17.77 -3.28 11.69
C LEU A 13 18.33 -4.09 12.88
N ARG A 14 18.35 -5.42 12.78
CA ARG A 14 18.92 -6.28 13.81
C ARG A 14 20.42 -6.02 13.99
N ALA A 15 21.14 -5.77 12.90
CA ALA A 15 22.55 -5.38 12.94
C ALA A 15 22.75 -4.00 13.60
N GLN A 16 21.85 -3.05 13.34
CA GLN A 16 21.93 -1.69 13.87
C GLN A 16 21.55 -1.60 15.36
N GLY A 17 20.50 -2.31 15.78
CA GLY A 17 20.06 -2.38 17.19
C GLY A 17 21.00 -3.17 18.11
N GLN A 18 21.92 -3.95 17.55
CA GLN A 18 22.99 -4.61 18.31
C GLN A 18 24.22 -3.68 18.51
N ALA A 19 24.34 -2.62 17.72
CA ALA A 19 25.38 -1.59 17.83
C ALA A 19 24.98 -0.42 18.74
N SER A 20 23.68 -0.07 18.79
CA SER A 20 23.11 0.88 19.75
C SER A 20 22.57 0.12 20.96
N ASN A 21 23.24 0.22 22.13
CA ASN A 21 22.79 -0.35 23.42
C ASN A 21 21.48 0.29 23.95
N ASP A 22 20.39 0.25 23.17
CA ASP A 22 19.09 0.77 23.58
C ASP A 22 18.30 -0.31 24.37
N PRO A 23 18.02 -0.09 25.67
CA PRO A 23 17.43 -1.10 26.56
C PRO A 23 15.95 -1.43 26.27
N THR A 24 15.32 -0.72 25.33
CA THR A 24 13.93 -1.00 24.91
C THR A 24 13.83 -2.13 23.88
N PHE A 25 14.90 -2.41 23.12
CA PHE A 25 14.93 -3.47 22.11
C PHE A 25 15.14 -4.86 22.72
N THR A 26 15.88 -4.93 23.82
CA THR A 26 16.24 -6.16 24.54
C THR A 26 15.10 -6.77 25.36
N SER A 27 14.02 -6.03 25.63
CA SER A 27 12.87 -6.47 26.43
C SER A 27 11.59 -6.65 25.61
N MET A 28 11.70 -6.94 24.31
CA MET A 28 10.59 -7.56 23.58
C MET A 28 10.83 -9.06 23.55
N SER A 29 9.95 -9.82 24.19
CA SER A 29 9.97 -11.27 24.09
C SER A 29 10.05 -11.68 22.62
N PHE A 30 10.87 -12.70 22.31
CA PHE A 30 11.08 -13.22 20.96
C PHE A 30 9.76 -13.39 20.18
N LEU A 31 8.70 -13.79 20.88
CA LEU A 31 7.35 -13.95 20.35
C LEU A 31 6.74 -12.64 19.83
N ARG A 32 6.87 -11.53 20.56
CA ARG A 32 6.38 -10.21 20.13
C ARG A 32 7.10 -9.72 18.89
N HIS A 33 8.39 -9.99 18.80
CA HIS A 33 9.21 -9.63 17.65
C HIS A 33 8.89 -10.49 16.42
N TYR A 34 8.67 -11.80 16.62
CA TYR A 34 8.22 -12.68 15.54
C TYR A 34 6.84 -12.28 15.03
N MET A 35 5.91 -11.94 15.93
CA MET A 35 4.56 -11.54 15.55
C MET A 35 4.53 -10.19 14.81
N SER A 36 5.39 -9.23 15.19
CA SER A 36 5.54 -7.97 14.44
C SER A 36 6.20 -8.17 13.07
N TRP A 37 7.15 -9.09 12.96
CA TRP A 37 7.73 -9.50 11.68
C TRP A 37 6.70 -10.20 10.78
N CYS A 38 5.90 -11.12 11.32
CA CYS A 38 4.80 -11.74 10.58
C CYS A 38 3.78 -10.68 10.12
N GLY A 39 3.41 -9.72 10.97
CA GLY A 39 2.53 -8.62 10.59
C GLY A 39 3.10 -7.73 9.49
N TYR A 40 4.41 -7.45 9.53
CA TYR A 40 5.13 -6.73 8.49
C TYR A 40 5.22 -7.52 7.18
N ALA A 41 5.48 -8.83 7.27
CA ALA A 41 5.63 -9.72 6.12
C ALA A 41 4.29 -10.01 5.43
N PHE A 42 3.20 -10.12 6.19
CA PHE A 42 1.88 -10.52 5.69
C PHE A 42 0.90 -9.36 5.46
N SER A 43 1.34 -8.10 5.59
CA SER A 43 0.49 -6.94 5.33
C SER A 43 -0.05 -6.96 3.89
N PRO A 44 -1.38 -7.16 3.67
CA PRO A 44 -1.94 -7.46 2.36
C PRO A 44 -1.76 -6.31 1.36
N GLY A 45 -1.71 -5.07 1.84
CA GLY A 45 -1.43 -3.89 1.02
C GLY A 45 -0.01 -3.90 0.44
N SER A 46 0.96 -4.50 1.13
CA SER A 46 2.38 -4.49 0.77
C SER A 46 2.83 -5.74 0.03
N VAL A 47 2.23 -6.89 0.34
CA VAL A 47 2.63 -8.19 -0.22
C VAL A 47 2.32 -8.29 -1.70
N ILE A 48 1.14 -7.82 -2.11
CA ILE A 48 0.65 -8.03 -3.46
C ILE A 48 1.08 -6.87 -4.38
N PHE A 49 0.95 -5.63 -3.91
CA PHE A 49 1.01 -4.46 -4.79
C PHE A 49 1.66 -3.20 -4.20
N GLY A 50 2.18 -3.28 -2.98
CA GLY A 50 2.48 -2.06 -2.24
C GLY A 50 3.89 -1.52 -2.33
N PRO A 51 4.04 -0.21 -2.04
CA PRO A 51 5.34 0.42 -1.92
C PRO A 51 6.16 -0.29 -0.84
N TRP A 52 7.47 -0.35 -1.06
CA TRP A 52 8.38 -0.86 -0.05
C TRP A 52 8.51 0.15 1.08
N PHE A 53 8.41 -0.33 2.33
CA PHE A 53 8.64 0.45 3.53
C PHE A 53 9.58 -0.31 4.46
N SER A 54 10.42 0.42 5.19
CA SER A 54 11.38 -0.17 6.14
C SER A 54 10.68 -0.68 7.40
N PHE A 55 11.31 -1.64 8.09
CA PHE A 55 10.75 -2.19 9.34
C PHE A 55 10.66 -1.14 10.46
N ASP A 56 11.56 -0.14 10.49
CA ASP A 56 11.49 0.96 11.45
C ASP A 56 10.26 1.83 11.27
N GLN A 57 9.95 2.19 10.02
CA GLN A 57 8.74 2.95 9.70
C GLN A 57 7.48 2.19 10.11
N TYR A 58 7.47 0.87 9.95
CA TYR A 58 6.38 0.02 10.42
C TYR A 58 6.23 0.04 11.95
N LEU A 59 7.34 -0.07 12.68
CA LEU A 59 7.32 -0.06 14.14
C LEU A 59 6.93 1.31 14.69
N GLN A 60 7.40 2.39 14.08
CA GLN A 60 7.00 3.76 14.42
C GLN A 60 5.51 3.98 14.16
N ALA A 61 5.00 3.55 13.01
CA ALA A 61 3.59 3.66 12.69
C ALA A 61 2.70 2.93 13.70
N ASN A 62 3.08 1.71 14.10
CA ASN A 62 2.38 0.97 15.15
C ASN A 62 2.40 1.67 16.52
N LYS A 63 3.45 2.44 16.83
CA LYS A 63 3.51 3.24 18.07
C LYS A 63 2.68 4.53 17.99
N LEU A 64 2.54 5.11 16.79
CA LEU A 64 1.81 6.34 16.52
C LEU A 64 0.29 6.14 16.39
N THR A 65 -0.16 4.92 16.08
CA THR A 65 -1.58 4.56 16.04
C THR A 65 -2.17 4.53 17.46
N GLY A 66 -2.48 5.71 18.00
CA GLY A 66 -3.27 5.86 19.22
C GLY A 66 -4.76 5.53 18.96
N PRO A 67 -5.50 4.99 19.94
CA PRO A 67 -6.88 4.52 19.78
C PRO A 67 -7.91 5.68 19.78
N SER A 68 -7.68 6.74 19.01
CA SER A 68 -8.67 7.81 18.89
C SER A 68 -9.67 7.48 17.79
N PHE A 69 -10.95 7.32 18.18
CA PHE A 69 -12.06 6.99 17.28
C PHE A 69 -12.20 7.97 16.09
N SER A 70 -11.88 9.25 16.31
CA SER A 70 -11.87 10.29 15.27
C SER A 70 -10.79 10.05 14.19
N SER A 71 -9.61 9.58 14.60
CA SER A 71 -8.54 9.21 13.66
C SER A 71 -8.94 8.00 12.82
N LEU A 72 -9.51 6.97 13.46
CA LEU A 72 -9.97 5.76 12.77
C LEU A 72 -11.01 6.06 11.71
N PHE A 73 -11.98 6.94 12.00
CA PHE A 73 -13.01 7.32 11.03
C PHE A 73 -12.42 8.11 9.84
N ARG A 74 -11.47 9.01 10.10
CA ARG A 74 -10.74 9.74 9.04
C ARG A 74 -9.95 8.80 8.15
N ASP A 75 -9.28 7.82 8.74
CA ASP A 75 -8.48 6.83 8.03
C ASP A 75 -9.36 5.89 7.20
N LEU A 76 -10.52 5.50 7.74
CA LEU A 76 -11.54 4.73 7.02
C LEU A 76 -12.10 5.52 5.84
N LEU A 77 -12.40 6.81 6.02
CA LEU A 77 -12.90 7.66 4.94
C LEU A 77 -11.84 7.82 3.84
N GLN A 78 -10.58 8.03 4.22
CA GLN A 78 -9.48 8.12 3.25
C GLN A 78 -9.27 6.81 2.50
N SER A 79 -9.38 5.67 3.20
CA SER A 79 -9.38 4.33 2.59
C SER A 79 -10.56 4.12 1.64
N ALA A 80 -11.75 4.63 1.97
CA ALA A 80 -12.92 4.52 1.12
C ALA A 80 -12.76 5.35 -0.16
N VAL A 81 -12.19 6.56 -0.06
CA VAL A 81 -11.91 7.42 -1.22
C VAL A 81 -10.86 6.79 -2.13
N SER A 82 -9.75 6.27 -1.59
CA SER A 82 -8.74 5.59 -2.39
C SER A 82 -9.26 4.30 -3.04
N CYS A 83 -10.09 3.54 -2.33
CA CYS A 83 -10.79 2.39 -2.89
C CYS A 83 -11.76 2.79 -4.02
N PHE A 84 -12.53 3.86 -3.84
CA PHE A 84 -13.43 4.38 -4.87
C PHE A 84 -12.67 4.81 -6.14
N ILE A 85 -11.54 5.51 -5.99
CA ILE A 85 -10.67 5.88 -7.11
C ILE A 85 -10.13 4.63 -7.81
N ALA A 86 -9.69 3.62 -7.06
CA ALA A 86 -9.24 2.35 -7.63
C ALA A 86 -10.36 1.67 -8.45
N CYS A 87 -11.57 1.59 -7.89
CA CYS A 87 -12.74 1.06 -8.60
C CYS A 87 -13.06 1.87 -9.87
N ALA A 88 -12.97 3.21 -9.82
CA ALA A 88 -13.14 4.04 -11.00
C ALA A 88 -12.10 3.72 -12.09
N CYS A 89 -10.83 3.52 -11.70
CA CYS A 89 -9.76 3.13 -12.63
C CYS A 89 -10.00 1.76 -13.28
N ILE A 90 -10.47 0.76 -12.53
CA ILE A 90 -10.74 -0.58 -13.10
C ILE A 90 -11.97 -0.59 -14.01
N ILE A 91 -13.02 0.16 -13.64
CA ILE A 91 -14.22 0.36 -14.47
C ILE A 91 -13.84 1.06 -15.78
N TYR A 92 -13.03 2.11 -15.71
CA TYR A 92 -12.54 2.81 -16.90
C TYR A 92 -11.71 1.87 -17.80
N SER A 93 -10.79 1.11 -17.21
CA SER A 93 -9.92 0.18 -17.96
C SER A 93 -10.70 -0.94 -18.65
N THR A 94 -11.70 -1.51 -17.98
CA THR A 94 -12.41 -2.71 -18.48
C THR A 94 -13.63 -2.36 -19.33
N TYR A 95 -14.49 -1.47 -18.84
CA TYR A 95 -15.80 -1.22 -19.44
C TYR A 95 -15.74 -0.17 -20.54
N LEU A 96 -15.00 0.92 -20.31
CA LEU A 96 -14.91 2.01 -21.27
C LEU A 96 -14.07 1.61 -22.49
N SER A 97 -13.00 0.84 -22.29
CA SER A 97 -12.23 0.25 -23.40
C SER A 97 -13.11 -0.64 -24.29
N SER A 98 -13.94 -1.50 -23.69
CA SER A 98 -14.84 -2.40 -24.43
C SER A 98 -15.93 -1.66 -25.21
N ILE A 99 -16.53 -0.61 -24.63
CA ILE A 99 -17.58 0.19 -25.30
C ILE A 99 -17.02 1.00 -26.47
N ILE A 100 -15.83 1.57 -26.29
CA ILE A 100 -15.17 2.37 -27.32
C ILE A 100 -14.75 1.49 -28.50
N GLN A 101 -14.32 0.26 -28.24
CA GLN A 101 -13.96 -0.70 -29.28
C GLN A 101 -15.18 -1.24 -30.04
N ALA A 102 -16.34 -1.37 -29.38
CA ALA A 102 -17.60 -1.78 -30.03
C ALA A 102 -18.25 -0.65 -30.86
N SER A 103 -17.90 0.61 -30.57
CA SER A 103 -18.45 1.77 -31.28
C SER A 103 -17.72 1.99 -32.61
N TYR A 104 -18.39 1.67 -33.73
CA TYR A 104 -17.89 1.91 -35.10
C TYR A 104 -17.45 3.38 -35.35
N PHE A 105 -18.06 4.35 -34.66
CA PHE A 105 -17.75 5.78 -34.77
C PHE A 105 -16.35 6.17 -34.29
N LEU A 106 -15.70 5.35 -33.44
CA LEU A 106 -14.35 5.61 -32.89
C LEU A 106 -13.27 4.70 -33.51
N SER A 107 -13.55 4.06 -34.66
CA SER A 107 -12.64 3.17 -35.40
C SER A 107 -11.43 3.86 -36.05
N PHE A 108 -11.07 5.07 -35.63
CA PHE A 108 -9.78 5.64 -36.02
C PHE A 108 -8.66 4.89 -35.28
N ARG A 109 -7.75 4.28 -36.04
CA ARG A 109 -6.62 3.46 -35.53
C ARG A 109 -5.85 4.12 -34.39
N TRP A 110 -5.69 5.45 -34.44
CA TRP A 110 -5.00 6.24 -33.42
C TRP A 110 -5.77 6.35 -32.10
N ILE A 111 -7.10 6.48 -32.15
CA ILE A 111 -7.95 6.57 -30.96
C ILE A 111 -8.02 5.20 -30.27
N ASN A 112 -8.14 4.12 -31.06
CA ASN A 112 -8.07 2.77 -30.51
C ASN A 112 -6.71 2.52 -29.83
N ALA A 113 -5.59 2.86 -30.48
CA ALA A 113 -4.26 2.74 -29.87
C ALA A 113 -4.11 3.59 -28.59
N TYR A 114 -4.65 4.82 -28.58
CA TYR A 114 -4.67 5.68 -27.41
C TYR A 114 -5.45 5.07 -26.25
N VAL A 115 -6.66 4.56 -26.49
CA VAL A 115 -7.51 3.92 -25.49
C VAL A 115 -6.85 2.66 -24.91
N GLN A 116 -6.20 1.85 -25.75
CA GLN A 116 -5.42 0.70 -25.29
C GLN A 116 -4.20 1.11 -24.44
N SER A 117 -3.51 2.21 -24.80
CA SER A 117 -2.42 2.73 -23.95
C SER A 117 -2.92 3.27 -22.61
N GLN A 118 -4.10 3.89 -22.59
CA GLN A 118 -4.71 4.44 -21.39
C GLN A 118 -5.20 3.31 -20.46
N SER A 119 -5.82 2.26 -20.98
CA SER A 119 -6.26 1.12 -20.16
C SER A 119 -5.08 0.46 -19.43
N PHE A 120 -3.91 0.38 -20.07
CA PHE A 120 -2.66 -0.08 -19.45
C PHE A 120 -2.15 0.85 -18.33
N ARG A 121 -2.28 2.17 -18.50
CA ARG A 121 -1.89 3.13 -17.43
C ARG A 121 -2.86 3.09 -16.25
N PHE A 122 -4.16 3.00 -16.53
CA PHE A 122 -5.18 2.95 -15.48
C PHE A 122 -5.16 1.65 -14.68
N SER A 123 -4.75 0.52 -15.27
CA SER A 123 -4.54 -0.72 -14.51
C SER A 123 -3.37 -0.57 -13.53
N HIS A 124 -2.30 0.13 -13.92
CA HIS A 124 -1.18 0.43 -13.02
C HIS A 124 -1.60 1.39 -11.89
N TYR A 125 -2.40 2.42 -12.19
CA TYR A 125 -2.93 3.31 -11.16
C TYR A 125 -3.90 2.60 -10.20
N PHE A 126 -4.75 1.71 -10.71
CA PHE A 126 -5.62 0.86 -9.89
C PHE A 126 -4.82 0.11 -8.82
N VAL A 127 -3.74 -0.55 -9.22
CA VAL A 127 -2.87 -1.31 -8.33
C VAL A 127 -2.29 -0.43 -7.22
N GLY A 128 -1.82 0.77 -7.56
CA GLY A 128 -1.28 1.73 -6.58
C GLY A 128 -2.32 2.24 -5.59
N PHE A 129 -3.47 2.72 -6.08
CA PHE A 129 -4.55 3.22 -5.22
C PHE A 129 -5.18 2.13 -4.37
N PHE A 130 -5.28 0.90 -4.90
CA PHE A 130 -5.76 -0.25 -4.14
C PHE A 130 -4.80 -0.63 -3.02
N SER A 131 -3.49 -0.66 -3.29
CA SER A 131 -2.49 -0.89 -2.23
C SER A 131 -2.55 0.20 -1.16
N GLN A 132 -2.69 1.47 -1.56
CA GLN A 132 -2.83 2.57 -0.62
C GLN A 132 -4.08 2.43 0.24
N ALA A 133 -5.22 2.07 -0.36
CA ALA A 133 -6.45 1.79 0.37
C ALA A 133 -6.26 0.68 1.41
N MET A 134 -5.62 -0.42 1.02
CA MET A 134 -5.34 -1.54 1.93
C MET A 134 -4.42 -1.14 3.11
N HIS A 135 -3.41 -0.29 2.87
CA HIS A 135 -2.57 0.23 3.95
C HIS A 135 -3.36 1.15 4.90
N GLN A 136 -4.23 2.01 4.35
CA GLN A 136 -5.07 2.90 5.15
C GLN A 136 -6.11 2.13 5.96
N ALA A 137 -6.71 1.08 5.40
CA ALA A 137 -7.67 0.20 6.08
C ALA A 137 -7.08 -0.52 7.30
N ILE A 138 -5.79 -0.89 7.25
CA ILE A 138 -5.09 -1.53 8.38
C ILE A 138 -4.74 -0.50 9.48
N GLY A 139 -4.90 0.81 9.20
CA GLY A 139 -4.53 1.88 10.13
C GLY A 139 -3.12 2.43 9.92
N PHE A 140 -2.48 2.15 8.78
CA PHE A 140 -1.20 2.79 8.39
C PHE A 140 -1.40 4.15 7.68
N ALA A 141 -2.57 4.78 7.83
CA ALA A 141 -2.87 6.05 7.19
C ALA A 141 -1.84 7.15 7.53
N ALA A 142 -1.32 7.14 8.77
CA ALA A 142 -0.27 8.06 9.23
C ALA A 142 1.04 7.99 8.44
N VAL A 143 1.39 6.84 7.83
CA VAL A 143 2.59 6.68 6.99
C VAL A 143 2.34 7.18 5.56
N THR A 144 1.11 7.03 5.07
CA THR A 144 0.75 7.41 3.69
C THR A 144 0.51 8.92 3.51
N ASN A 145 0.35 9.67 4.60
CA ASN A 145 0.10 11.10 4.57
C ASN A 145 0.76 11.77 5.79
N PRO A 146 2.10 11.97 5.76
CA PRO A 146 2.74 12.76 6.80
C PRO A 146 2.14 14.16 6.76
N LYS A 147 1.52 14.61 7.86
CA LYS A 147 1.15 16.01 8.00
C LYS A 147 2.46 16.79 7.97
N SER A 148 2.65 17.59 6.92
CA SER A 148 3.65 18.67 6.88
C SER A 148 3.43 19.63 8.03
#